data_AF-T2IKE0-F1
#
_entry.id   AF-T2IKE0-F1
#
_cell.length_a   1.000
_cell.length_b   1.000
_cell.length_c   1.000
_cell.angle_alpha   90.00
_cell.angle_beta   90.00
_cell.angle_gamma   90.00
#
_symmetry.space_group_name_H-M   'P 1'
#
loop_
_entity.id
_entity.type
_entity.pdbx_description
1 polymer ?
#
loop_
_entity_poly.entity_id
_entity_poly.type
_entity_poly.pdbx_seq_one_letter_code
_entity_poly.pdbx_strand_id
1 'polypeptide(L)'
;MRTRQRNGDANGFDFALEEEELYKASGHGTENVAWLAISLGEGNWDGNHFIAGNTGDQVTHNWHTIDFANNFTNAPKFLGNIATFDGPDSSGLRYRNLTNGNVQIMIEEDTSQDNEQNHTTEDINFLALEADGNLTGSVDSLTGLADSQAGTVNADIFVLGDASESFYDNYGQQDYAEISDFDLAQDIIQLHGLADDYYLGSSPTGIDDQGIFLKVAGMEDELVGVVKNTNTLDINSSNFAFV
;
A
#
# COMPACT_ATOMS: atom_id res chain seq x y z
N MET A 1 -0.36 12.41 -21.45
CA MET A 1 -1.13 11.82 -20.34
C MET A 1 -0.45 11.98 -18.97
N ARG A 2 -1.17 12.52 -17.98
CA ARG A 2 -0.81 12.61 -16.56
C ARG A 2 -1.91 11.98 -15.71
N THR A 3 -1.59 11.55 -14.49
CA THR A 3 -2.60 11.08 -13.53
C THR A 3 -3.12 12.25 -12.70
N ARG A 4 -4.43 12.28 -12.49
CA ARG A 4 -5.13 13.22 -11.59
C ARG A 4 -5.94 12.43 -10.57
N GLN A 5 -6.04 12.95 -9.36
CA GLN A 5 -6.88 12.38 -8.31
C GLN A 5 -7.67 13.46 -7.57
N ARG A 6 -8.77 13.05 -6.93
CA ARG A 6 -9.49 13.89 -5.96
C ARG A 6 -10.36 13.05 -5.03
N ASN A 7 -11.00 13.69 -4.06
CA ASN A 7 -11.97 13.06 -3.16
C ASN A 7 -11.38 11.81 -2.44
N GLY A 8 -10.10 11.87 -2.06
CA GLY A 8 -9.46 10.79 -1.33
C GLY A 8 -9.90 10.74 0.13
N ASP A 9 -10.39 9.58 0.56
CA ASP A 9 -10.72 9.26 1.94
C ASP A 9 -10.38 7.79 2.28
N ALA A 10 -10.75 7.34 3.49
CA ALA A 10 -10.47 5.98 3.96
C ALA A 10 -11.17 4.87 3.13
N ASN A 11 -12.15 5.21 2.30
CA ASN A 11 -12.94 4.28 1.50
C ASN A 11 -12.60 4.34 0.01
N GLY A 12 -11.85 5.34 -0.46
CA GLY A 12 -11.46 5.43 -1.87
C GLY A 12 -11.01 6.81 -2.32
N PHE A 13 -10.85 6.95 -3.64
CA PHE A 13 -10.52 8.19 -4.31
C PHE A 13 -11.05 8.17 -5.75
N ASP A 14 -11.29 9.34 -6.33
CA ASP A 14 -11.55 9.48 -7.76
C ASP A 14 -10.22 9.59 -8.51
N PHE A 15 -10.14 9.00 -9.70
CA PHE A 15 -8.97 9.02 -10.55
C PHE A 15 -9.31 9.36 -12.01
N ALA A 16 -8.40 10.05 -12.69
CA ALA A 16 -8.46 10.28 -14.12
C ALA A 16 -7.07 10.25 -14.78
N LEU A 17 -7.05 9.91 -16.06
CA LEU A 17 -5.94 10.14 -16.97
C LEU A 17 -6.24 11.41 -17.77
N GLU A 18 -5.34 12.38 -17.69
CA GLU A 18 -5.49 13.68 -18.31
C GLU A 18 -4.54 13.83 -19.49
N GLU A 19 -5.07 14.12 -20.67
CA GLU A 19 -4.29 14.41 -21.88
C GLU A 19 -3.75 15.85 -21.88
N GLU A 20 -2.77 16.12 -22.75
CA GLU A 20 -2.30 17.49 -22.99
C GLU A 20 -3.43 18.37 -23.57
N GLU A 21 -3.36 19.68 -23.31
CA GLU A 21 -4.49 20.59 -23.49
C GLU A 21 -5.07 20.55 -24.93
N LEU A 22 -4.18 20.58 -25.92
CA LEU A 22 -4.51 20.53 -27.35
C LEU A 22 -5.25 19.25 -27.76
N TYR A 23 -5.11 18.16 -27.02
CA TYR A 23 -5.68 16.85 -27.32
C TYR A 23 -6.61 16.31 -26.22
N LYS A 24 -7.15 17.17 -25.34
CA LYS A 24 -8.14 16.80 -24.30
C LYS A 24 -9.30 15.93 -24.80
N ALA A 25 -9.65 16.00 -26.09
CA ALA A 25 -10.74 15.23 -26.71
C ALA A 25 -10.30 14.12 -27.68
N SER A 26 -9.01 13.79 -27.77
CA SER A 26 -8.53 12.74 -28.69
C SER A 26 -8.85 11.32 -28.21
N GLY A 27 -9.06 11.16 -26.90
CA GLY A 27 -9.13 9.86 -26.24
C GLY A 27 -7.76 9.17 -26.16
N HIS A 28 -7.69 8.13 -25.33
CA HIS A 28 -6.54 7.24 -25.18
C HIS A 28 -6.99 5.77 -25.10
N GLY A 29 -6.02 4.86 -25.01
CA GLY A 29 -6.26 3.42 -25.04
C GLY A 29 -6.84 2.91 -23.72
N THR A 30 -6.70 1.61 -23.49
CA THR A 30 -6.85 1.05 -22.16
C THR A 30 -5.50 1.09 -21.46
N GLU A 31 -5.43 1.72 -20.30
CA GLU A 31 -4.25 1.78 -19.45
C GLU A 31 -4.44 0.96 -18.17
N ASN A 32 -3.36 0.30 -17.74
CA ASN A 32 -3.28 -0.29 -16.41
C ASN A 32 -2.67 0.75 -15.46
N VAL A 33 -3.35 1.01 -14.35
CA VAL A 33 -2.92 2.00 -13.35
C VAL A 33 -2.72 1.30 -12.02
N ALA A 34 -1.52 1.45 -11.46
CA ALA A 34 -1.25 1.08 -10.07
C ALA A 34 -1.49 2.29 -9.17
N TRP A 35 -1.91 2.05 -7.94
CA TRP A 35 -2.13 3.09 -6.94
C TRP A 35 -1.48 2.70 -5.62
N LEU A 36 -1.18 3.72 -4.82
CA LEU A 36 -0.71 3.61 -3.45
C LEU A 36 -1.60 4.52 -2.60
N ALA A 37 -2.17 3.99 -1.52
CA ALA A 37 -2.88 4.78 -0.53
C ALA A 37 -2.15 4.69 0.81
N ILE A 38 -2.06 5.83 1.49
CA ILE A 38 -1.46 5.92 2.82
C ILE A 38 -2.22 6.97 3.62
N SER A 39 -2.47 6.68 4.89
CA SER A 39 -3.09 7.66 5.80
C SER A 39 -2.14 8.83 6.05
N LEU A 40 -2.70 10.04 6.19
CA LEU A 40 -1.92 11.21 6.57
C LEU A 40 -1.27 10.99 7.93
N GLY A 41 0.01 11.37 8.05
CA GLY A 41 0.76 11.22 9.29
C GLY A 41 2.25 11.03 9.06
N GLU A 42 2.96 10.84 10.16
CA GLU A 42 4.38 10.52 10.20
C GLU A 42 4.54 9.14 10.85
N GLY A 43 5.51 8.34 10.38
CA GLY A 43 5.68 6.99 10.88
C GLY A 43 6.98 6.35 10.43
N ASN A 44 7.18 5.10 10.81
CA ASN A 44 8.34 4.31 10.42
C ASN A 44 7.87 3.08 9.63
N TRP A 45 8.48 2.84 8.47
CA TRP A 45 8.25 1.67 7.64
C TRP A 45 9.58 0.94 7.45
N ASP A 46 9.73 -0.22 8.09
CA ASP A 46 10.93 -1.05 8.00
C ASP A 46 12.23 -0.28 8.33
N GLY A 47 12.20 0.48 9.42
CA GLY A 47 13.32 1.32 9.85
C GLY A 47 13.39 2.68 9.14
N ASN A 48 12.59 2.93 8.10
CA ASN A 48 12.61 4.16 7.33
C ASN A 48 11.54 5.16 7.79
N HIS A 49 11.93 6.39 8.12
CA HIS A 49 10.96 7.43 8.48
C HIS A 49 10.17 7.88 7.25
N PHE A 50 8.86 8.12 7.39
CA PHE A 50 8.03 8.68 6.35
C PHE A 50 7.13 9.81 6.87
N ILE A 51 6.77 10.71 5.95
CA ILE A 51 5.77 11.77 6.13
C ILE A 51 4.79 11.68 4.96
N ALA A 52 3.54 11.37 5.25
CA ALA A 52 2.40 11.46 4.33
C ALA A 52 1.57 12.70 4.67
N GLY A 53 1.48 13.65 3.74
CA GLY A 53 0.91 14.97 4.02
C GLY A 53 0.03 15.51 2.91
N ASN A 54 -0.68 16.58 3.25
CA ASN A 54 -1.51 17.38 2.35
C ASN A 54 -1.19 18.86 2.59
N THR A 55 -1.05 19.65 1.52
CA THR A 55 -0.69 21.08 1.61
C THR A 55 -1.87 22.00 1.93
N GLY A 56 -3.10 21.50 1.81
CA GLY A 56 -4.32 22.27 1.63
C GLY A 56 -4.34 23.06 0.32
N ASP A 57 -5.44 23.78 0.11
CA ASP A 57 -5.77 24.52 -1.12
C ASP A 57 -4.93 25.79 -1.25
N GLN A 58 -3.64 25.63 -1.57
CA GLN A 58 -2.65 26.71 -1.48
C GLN A 58 -1.58 26.67 -2.58
N VAL A 59 -1.41 25.55 -3.31
CA VAL A 59 -0.32 25.41 -4.29
C VAL A 59 -0.77 25.95 -5.63
N THR A 60 0.05 26.78 -6.28
CA THR A 60 -0.26 27.39 -7.58
C THR A 60 0.89 27.14 -8.58
N HIS A 61 0.93 27.91 -9.67
CA HIS A 61 2.09 28.02 -10.56
C HIS A 61 3.34 28.65 -9.91
N ASN A 62 3.21 29.18 -8.69
CA ASN A 62 4.34 29.69 -7.92
C ASN A 62 4.94 28.61 -7.01
N TRP A 63 6.27 28.67 -6.82
CA TRP A 63 6.98 27.74 -5.93
C TRP A 63 6.48 27.85 -4.49
N HIS A 64 5.88 26.77 -4.00
CA HIS A 64 5.47 26.54 -2.63
C HIS A 64 6.51 25.63 -1.93
N THR A 65 6.81 25.87 -0.66
CA THR A 65 7.77 25.06 0.10
C THR A 65 7.02 24.20 1.09
N ILE A 66 7.20 22.88 1.00
CA ILE A 66 6.79 21.94 2.04
C ILE A 66 7.98 21.79 2.98
N ASP A 67 7.76 22.06 4.27
CA ASP A 67 8.75 21.90 5.33
C ASP A 67 8.59 20.53 6.00
N PHE A 68 9.68 19.77 6.07
CA PHE A 68 9.75 18.47 6.74
C PHE A 68 10.29 18.59 8.17
N ALA A 69 10.51 19.81 8.67
CA ALA A 69 11.07 20.11 9.99
C ALA A 69 12.47 19.50 10.26
N ASN A 70 13.20 19.11 9.21
CA ASN A 70 14.43 18.29 9.29
C ASN A 70 14.22 16.93 9.97
N ASN A 71 13.03 16.34 9.81
CA ASN A 71 12.70 15.02 10.34
C ASN A 71 13.35 13.86 9.55
N PHE A 72 14.14 14.14 8.52
CA PHE A 72 14.91 13.13 7.80
C PHE A 72 16.42 13.28 8.04
N THR A 73 17.12 12.15 8.11
CA THR A 73 18.59 12.12 8.18
C THR A 73 19.18 12.41 6.80
N ASN A 74 18.64 11.77 5.77
CA ASN A 74 18.99 11.97 4.36
C ASN A 74 17.85 12.67 3.60
N ALA A 75 18.13 13.18 2.40
CA ALA A 75 17.05 13.66 1.53
C ALA A 75 16.12 12.46 1.19
N PRO A 76 14.81 12.55 1.46
CA PRO A 76 13.89 11.43 1.23
C PRO A 76 13.66 11.22 -0.27
N LYS A 77 13.00 10.13 -0.64
CA LYS A 77 12.26 10.04 -1.91
C LYS A 77 10.97 10.82 -1.78
N PHE A 78 10.61 11.57 -2.81
CA PHE A 78 9.40 12.39 -2.82
C PHE A 78 8.45 11.94 -3.93
N LEU A 79 7.22 11.67 -3.55
CA LEU A 79 6.09 11.42 -4.43
C LEU A 79 5.01 12.44 -4.11
N GLY A 80 4.39 13.01 -5.13
CA GLY A 80 3.27 13.93 -4.93
C GLY A 80 2.34 13.94 -6.12
N ASN A 81 1.07 14.19 -5.87
CA ASN A 81 0.06 14.30 -6.91
C ASN A 81 -0.99 15.35 -6.51
N ILE A 82 -1.51 16.03 -7.52
CA ILE A 82 -2.54 17.05 -7.35
C ILE A 82 -3.85 16.36 -6.92
N ALA A 83 -4.41 16.80 -5.80
CA ALA A 83 -5.53 16.17 -5.11
C ALA A 83 -6.87 16.92 -5.27
N THR A 84 -6.90 18.01 -6.04
CA THR A 84 -8.12 18.69 -6.48
C THR A 84 -8.11 18.88 -8.01
N PHE A 85 -9.12 19.57 -8.52
CA PHE A 85 -9.28 19.88 -9.94
C PHE A 85 -9.91 21.25 -10.08
N ASP A 86 -9.16 22.27 -9.62
CA ASP A 86 -9.68 23.64 -9.50
C ASP A 86 -9.32 24.48 -10.73
N GLY A 87 -8.17 24.21 -11.35
CA GLY A 87 -7.77 24.80 -12.63
C GLY A 87 -8.38 24.10 -13.84
N PRO A 88 -8.63 24.83 -14.95
CA PRO A 88 -9.24 24.27 -16.15
C PRO A 88 -8.25 23.52 -17.05
N ASP A 89 -6.95 23.80 -16.91
CA ASP A 89 -5.92 23.34 -17.84
C ASP A 89 -5.09 22.19 -17.33
N SER A 90 -4.71 21.35 -18.31
CA SER A 90 -3.98 20.12 -18.06
C SER A 90 -2.68 20.47 -17.37
N SER A 91 -2.42 19.85 -16.22
CA SER A 91 -1.36 20.32 -15.34
C SER A 91 -0.79 19.19 -14.51
N GLY A 92 0.31 19.46 -13.81
CA GLY A 92 1.06 18.42 -13.13
C GLY A 92 2.05 18.99 -12.15
N LEU A 93 2.39 18.17 -11.17
CA LEU A 93 3.27 18.57 -10.09
C LEU A 93 4.73 18.56 -10.57
N ARG A 94 5.41 19.68 -10.38
CA ARG A 94 6.87 19.77 -10.51
C ARG A 94 7.47 20.03 -9.14
N TYR A 95 8.60 19.39 -8.85
CA TYR A 95 9.37 19.67 -7.64
C TYR A 95 10.83 20.00 -7.94
N ARG A 96 11.50 20.67 -6.99
CA ARG A 96 12.95 20.91 -6.98
C ARG A 96 13.46 21.11 -5.56
N ASN A 97 14.79 21.22 -5.42
CA ASN A 97 15.45 21.56 -4.15
C ASN A 97 15.03 20.62 -3.00
N LEU A 98 14.91 19.32 -3.29
CA LEU A 98 14.62 18.32 -2.27
C LEU A 98 15.83 18.15 -1.35
N THR A 99 15.61 18.42 -0.06
CA THR A 99 16.59 18.26 1.02
C THR A 99 15.99 17.38 2.12
N ASN A 100 16.77 17.09 3.15
CA ASN A 100 16.25 16.38 4.33
C ASN A 100 15.27 17.22 5.17
N GLY A 101 15.20 18.54 4.92
CA GLY A 101 14.34 19.46 5.66
C GLY A 101 13.18 20.04 4.86
N ASN A 102 13.18 19.97 3.53
CA ASN A 102 12.11 20.57 2.71
C ASN A 102 12.15 20.10 1.25
N VAL A 103 11.09 20.44 0.52
CA VAL A 103 11.02 20.41 -0.93
C VAL A 103 10.27 21.63 -1.45
N GLN A 104 10.61 22.10 -2.65
CA GLN A 104 9.81 23.10 -3.35
C GLN A 104 8.97 22.45 -4.45
N ILE A 105 7.70 22.79 -4.51
CA ILE A 105 6.74 22.28 -5.49
C ILE A 105 6.00 23.42 -6.19
N MET A 106 5.50 23.16 -7.40
CA MET A 106 4.56 24.04 -8.12
C MET A 106 3.70 23.20 -9.05
N ILE A 107 2.56 23.76 -9.46
CA ILE A 107 1.73 23.21 -10.53
C ILE A 107 2.20 23.80 -11.85
N GLU A 108 2.61 22.93 -12.77
CA GLU A 108 3.02 23.29 -14.12
C GLU A 108 1.92 22.91 -15.12
N GLU A 109 1.24 23.93 -15.64
CA GLU A 109 0.31 23.78 -16.75
C GLU A 109 1.05 23.37 -18.03
N ASP A 110 0.35 22.60 -18.84
CA ASP A 110 0.73 22.26 -20.19
C ASP A 110 0.71 23.50 -21.10
N THR A 111 1.49 23.47 -22.18
CA THR A 111 1.58 24.59 -23.14
C THR A 111 1.31 24.14 -24.58
N SER A 112 0.57 23.06 -24.77
CA SER A 112 0.34 22.49 -26.11
C SER A 112 -0.68 23.30 -26.91
N GLN A 113 -1.69 23.90 -26.26
CA GLN A 113 -2.69 24.72 -26.91
C GLN A 113 -2.30 26.21 -26.93
N ASP A 114 -1.78 26.74 -25.83
CA ASP A 114 -1.20 28.08 -25.75
C ASP A 114 -0.02 28.17 -24.77
N ASN A 115 0.45 29.39 -24.46
CA ASN A 115 1.64 29.63 -23.62
C ASN A 115 1.30 30.09 -22.19
N GLU A 116 0.02 30.17 -21.82
CA GLU A 116 -0.37 30.51 -20.46
C GLU A 116 0.08 29.40 -19.49
N GLN A 117 0.56 29.79 -18.30
CA GLN A 117 0.90 28.85 -17.23
C GLN A 117 0.41 29.35 -15.86
N ASN A 118 -0.59 30.22 -15.84
CA ASN A 118 -1.13 30.78 -14.61
C ASN A 118 -2.15 29.81 -14.00
N HIS A 119 -1.72 29.05 -13.00
CA HIS A 119 -2.62 28.17 -12.27
C HIS A 119 -3.22 28.79 -11.01
N THR A 120 -4.45 28.40 -10.67
CA THR A 120 -5.12 28.70 -9.38
C THR A 120 -4.55 27.83 -8.25
N THR A 121 -5.08 27.94 -7.03
CA THR A 121 -4.72 27.06 -5.91
C THR A 121 -5.27 25.65 -6.12
N GLU A 122 -4.49 24.64 -5.75
CA GLU A 122 -4.92 23.24 -5.61
C GLU A 122 -4.28 22.61 -4.37
N ASP A 123 -4.88 21.51 -3.91
CA ASP A 123 -4.33 20.64 -2.86
C ASP A 123 -3.30 19.67 -3.45
N ILE A 124 -2.19 19.44 -2.75
CA ILE A 124 -1.21 18.42 -3.12
C ILE A 124 -1.11 17.39 -2.00
N ASN A 125 -1.42 16.13 -2.33
CA ASN A 125 -1.09 14.99 -1.48
C ASN A 125 0.34 14.53 -1.79
N PHE A 126 1.13 14.23 -0.76
CA PHE A 126 2.50 13.80 -0.92
C PHE A 126 2.92 12.71 0.06
N LEU A 127 3.93 11.94 -0.33
CA LEU A 127 4.69 11.02 0.49
C LEU A 127 6.17 11.37 0.36
N ALA A 128 6.80 11.68 1.50
CA ALA A 128 8.25 11.74 1.64
C ALA A 128 8.70 10.54 2.47
N LEU A 129 9.54 9.67 1.90
CA LEU A 129 10.03 8.44 2.53
C LEU A 129 11.56 8.45 2.56
N GLU A 130 12.15 8.32 3.73
CA GLU A 130 13.58 8.13 3.89
C GLU A 130 13.98 6.81 3.22
N ALA A 131 14.86 6.82 2.22
CA ALA A 131 15.32 5.58 1.60
C ALA A 131 16.62 5.81 0.81
N ASP A 132 17.60 4.95 1.06
CA ASP A 132 18.84 4.88 0.27
C ASP A 132 18.70 3.93 -0.95
N GLY A 133 17.52 3.32 -1.12
CA GLY A 133 17.19 2.33 -2.17
C GLY A 133 16.18 2.77 -3.23
N ASN A 134 15.68 1.80 -4.00
CA ASN A 134 14.59 1.98 -4.95
C ASN A 134 13.26 1.73 -4.24
N LEU A 135 12.25 2.57 -4.51
CA LEU A 135 10.87 2.20 -4.22
C LEU A 135 10.35 1.37 -5.40
N THR A 136 10.02 0.11 -5.13
CA THR A 136 9.47 -0.82 -6.12
C THR A 136 8.09 -1.27 -5.66
N GLY A 137 7.09 -1.15 -6.53
CA GLY A 137 5.87 -1.95 -6.37
C GLY A 137 6.05 -3.27 -7.09
N SER A 138 5.88 -4.39 -6.40
CA SER A 138 5.66 -5.69 -7.02
C SER A 138 4.17 -5.95 -7.09
N VAL A 139 3.72 -6.57 -8.18
CA VAL A 139 2.45 -7.29 -8.15
C VAL A 139 2.77 -8.57 -7.40
N ASP A 140 2.39 -8.64 -6.13
CA ASP A 140 2.31 -9.93 -5.49
C ASP A 140 1.13 -10.69 -6.13
N SER A 141 1.39 -11.92 -6.53
CA SER A 141 0.42 -12.76 -7.24
C SER A 141 -0.71 -13.23 -6.32
N LEU A 142 -0.61 -12.95 -5.02
CA LEU A 142 -1.57 -13.30 -3.98
C LEU A 142 -2.40 -12.12 -3.47
N THR A 143 -2.11 -10.86 -3.89
CA THR A 143 -2.90 -9.70 -3.44
C THR A 143 -4.37 -9.85 -3.81
N GLY A 144 -5.25 -9.91 -2.81
CA GLY A 144 -6.71 -9.97 -3.01
C GLY A 144 -7.29 -11.35 -3.32
N LEU A 145 -6.53 -12.44 -3.13
CA LEU A 145 -7.03 -13.81 -3.28
C LEU A 145 -6.91 -14.59 -1.98
N ALA A 146 -8.03 -15.17 -1.54
CA ALA A 146 -7.97 -16.35 -0.69
C ALA A 146 -7.37 -17.50 -1.52
N ASP A 147 -6.17 -17.95 -1.17
CA ASP A 147 -5.57 -19.11 -1.82
C ASP A 147 -6.13 -20.38 -1.20
N SER A 148 -6.92 -21.13 -1.97
CA SER A 148 -7.59 -22.34 -1.47
C SER A 148 -6.68 -23.55 -1.57
N GLN A 149 -6.25 -24.05 -0.41
CA GLN A 149 -5.48 -25.29 -0.30
C GLN A 149 -6.36 -26.36 0.36
N ALA A 150 -6.36 -27.57 -0.20
CA ALA A 150 -7.13 -28.70 0.32
C ALA A 150 -6.20 -29.85 0.68
N GLY A 151 -6.36 -30.37 1.89
CA GLY A 151 -5.68 -31.57 2.36
C GLY A 151 -6.10 -32.80 1.59
N THR A 152 -5.23 -33.79 1.62
CA THR A 152 -5.46 -35.14 1.13
C THR A 152 -5.64 -36.07 2.33
N VAL A 153 -5.73 -37.37 2.07
CA VAL A 153 -5.78 -38.37 3.15
C VAL A 153 -4.39 -38.66 3.76
N ASN A 154 -3.33 -38.16 3.14
CA ASN A 154 -1.95 -38.33 3.61
C ASN A 154 -1.51 -37.09 4.39
N ALA A 155 -0.35 -37.15 5.03
CA ALA A 155 0.25 -36.00 5.67
C ALA A 155 0.60 -34.93 4.63
N ASP A 156 0.00 -33.75 4.79
CA ASP A 156 0.22 -32.60 3.93
C ASP A 156 0.96 -31.46 4.67
N ILE A 157 1.64 -30.61 3.89
CA ILE A 157 2.29 -29.40 4.39
C ILE A 157 1.70 -28.21 3.65
N PHE A 158 0.98 -27.37 4.39
CA PHE A 158 0.44 -26.11 3.90
C PHE A 158 1.46 -25.01 4.16
N VAL A 159 2.03 -24.45 3.11
CA VAL A 159 3.14 -23.49 3.21
C VAL A 159 2.59 -22.07 3.14
N LEU A 160 2.62 -21.36 4.26
CA LEU A 160 2.16 -19.97 4.41
C LEU A 160 3.32 -18.98 4.59
N GLY A 161 4.56 -19.48 4.64
CA GLY A 161 5.79 -18.70 4.66
C GLY A 161 7.02 -19.59 4.55
N ASP A 162 8.16 -18.97 4.31
CA ASP A 162 9.46 -19.63 4.27
C ASP A 162 10.48 -18.94 5.19
N ALA A 163 11.76 -19.34 5.11
CA ALA A 163 12.80 -18.77 5.97
C ALA A 163 13.10 -17.28 5.68
N SER A 164 12.62 -16.74 4.56
CA SER A 164 12.75 -15.33 4.21
C SER A 164 11.55 -14.49 4.62
N GLU A 165 10.32 -14.96 4.39
CA GLU A 165 9.12 -14.12 4.52
C GLU A 165 7.82 -14.91 4.78
N SER A 166 6.81 -14.19 5.30
CA SER A 166 5.41 -14.62 5.26
C SER A 166 4.88 -14.40 3.84
N PHE A 167 4.13 -15.36 3.28
CA PHE A 167 3.59 -15.22 1.91
C PHE A 167 2.29 -14.44 1.82
N TYR A 168 1.64 -14.21 2.96
CA TYR A 168 0.43 -13.42 3.09
C TYR A 168 0.77 -12.29 4.06
N ASP A 169 0.98 -11.09 3.52
CA ASP A 169 1.46 -9.91 4.26
C ASP A 169 0.86 -8.58 3.75
N ASN A 170 -0.20 -8.63 2.92
CA ASN A 170 -0.87 -7.43 2.42
C ASN A 170 -1.90 -6.86 3.42
N TYR A 171 -1.43 -6.44 4.59
CA TYR A 171 -2.14 -5.70 5.65
C TYR A 171 -3.64 -6.02 5.86
N GLY A 172 -3.93 -6.71 6.97
CA GLY A 172 -5.25 -6.90 7.56
C GLY A 172 -5.90 -8.23 7.18
N GLN A 173 -6.82 -8.20 6.21
CA GLN A 173 -7.58 -9.38 5.75
C GLN A 173 -7.63 -9.47 4.21
N GLN A 174 -6.65 -8.88 3.53
CA GLN A 174 -6.70 -8.72 2.08
C GLN A 174 -6.19 -9.96 1.33
N ASP A 175 -5.32 -10.75 1.95
CA ASP A 175 -4.77 -12.00 1.44
C ASP A 175 -4.58 -13.01 2.57
N TYR A 176 -4.98 -14.25 2.36
CA TYR A 176 -4.76 -15.35 3.32
C TYR A 176 -4.94 -16.70 2.63
N ALA A 177 -4.34 -17.75 3.17
CA ALA A 177 -4.65 -19.11 2.75
C ALA A 177 -5.97 -19.60 3.36
N GLU A 178 -6.88 -20.17 2.56
CA GLU A 178 -7.98 -20.99 3.07
C GLU A 178 -7.59 -22.47 3.01
N ILE A 179 -7.41 -23.08 4.18
CA ILE A 179 -7.01 -24.48 4.33
C ILE A 179 -8.24 -25.33 4.66
N SER A 180 -8.62 -26.19 3.73
CA SER A 180 -9.69 -27.17 3.89
C SER A 180 -9.15 -28.58 4.09
N ASP A 181 -9.96 -29.46 4.68
CA ASP A 181 -9.62 -30.87 4.94
C ASP A 181 -8.33 -31.07 5.75
N PHE A 182 -8.01 -30.14 6.67
CA PHE A 182 -6.85 -30.25 7.56
C PHE A 182 -7.02 -31.38 8.59
N ASP A 183 -6.09 -32.33 8.60
CA ASP A 183 -6.04 -33.43 9.56
C ASP A 183 -5.08 -33.14 10.72
N LEU A 184 -5.65 -32.83 11.90
CA LEU A 184 -4.91 -32.57 13.14
C LEU A 184 -3.92 -33.69 13.52
N ALA A 185 -4.10 -34.92 13.05
CA ALA A 185 -3.22 -36.02 13.39
C ALA A 185 -1.91 -36.05 12.58
N GLN A 186 -1.87 -35.42 11.41
CA GLN A 186 -0.76 -35.60 10.47
C GLN A 186 -0.33 -34.35 9.70
N ASP A 187 -1.22 -33.38 9.52
CA ASP A 187 -0.94 -32.22 8.69
C ASP A 187 -0.16 -31.13 9.43
N ILE A 188 0.60 -30.38 8.65
CA ILE A 188 1.48 -29.32 9.13
C ILE A 188 1.16 -28.03 8.38
N ILE A 189 1.14 -26.93 9.12
CA ILE A 189 1.12 -25.57 8.60
C ILE A 189 2.53 -24.99 8.82
N GLN A 190 3.21 -24.62 7.74
CA GLN A 190 4.52 -23.98 7.80
C GLN A 190 4.36 -22.45 7.80
N LEU A 191 4.98 -21.78 8.76
CA LEU A 191 4.98 -20.34 8.97
C LEU A 191 6.41 -19.80 9.04
N HIS A 192 6.60 -18.54 8.63
CA HIS A 192 7.86 -17.83 8.80
C HIS A 192 8.12 -17.47 10.27
N GLY A 193 9.36 -17.41 10.72
CA GLY A 193 9.71 -16.75 11.99
C GLY A 193 9.52 -17.63 13.24
N LEU A 194 8.91 -17.09 14.30
CA LEU A 194 8.74 -17.77 15.59
C LEU A 194 7.26 -17.91 15.97
N ALA A 195 6.93 -18.91 16.78
CA ALA A 195 5.56 -19.08 17.31
C ALA A 195 5.03 -17.83 18.05
N ASP A 196 5.93 -17.09 18.72
CA ASP A 196 5.59 -15.85 19.42
C ASP A 196 5.17 -14.71 18.49
N ASP A 197 5.50 -14.79 17.20
CA ASP A 197 5.08 -13.80 16.20
C ASP A 197 3.61 -13.99 15.82
N TYR A 198 2.98 -15.12 16.18
CA TYR A 198 1.62 -15.46 15.78
C TYR A 198 0.65 -15.56 16.96
N TYR A 199 -0.65 -15.55 16.64
CA TYR A 199 -1.71 -16.01 17.52
C TYR A 199 -2.86 -16.63 16.72
N LEU A 200 -3.69 -17.45 17.39
CA LEU A 200 -4.90 -18.03 16.82
C LEU A 200 -6.12 -17.26 17.31
N GLY A 201 -7.00 -16.88 16.39
CA GLY A 201 -8.18 -16.05 16.67
C GLY A 201 -9.42 -16.50 15.90
N SER A 202 -10.56 -15.86 16.17
CA SER A 202 -11.78 -16.12 15.42
C SER A 202 -11.56 -15.83 13.93
N SER A 203 -11.99 -16.75 13.06
CA SER A 203 -11.97 -16.52 11.62
C SER A 203 -12.99 -15.44 11.22
N PRO A 204 -12.66 -14.57 10.24
CA PRO A 204 -13.63 -13.63 9.68
C PRO A 204 -14.64 -14.28 8.72
N THR A 205 -14.37 -15.50 8.23
CA THR A 205 -15.20 -16.15 7.17
C THR A 205 -16.11 -17.26 7.68
N GLY A 206 -15.95 -17.74 8.92
CA GLY A 206 -16.76 -18.82 9.46
C GLY A 206 -16.65 -18.97 10.97
N ILE A 207 -17.78 -19.29 11.64
CA ILE A 207 -17.84 -19.43 13.10
C ILE A 207 -17.11 -20.68 13.63
N ASP A 208 -16.96 -21.70 12.78
CA ASP A 208 -16.31 -22.97 13.09
C ASP A 208 -14.91 -23.04 12.47
N ASP A 209 -14.40 -21.93 11.95
CA ASP A 209 -13.07 -21.82 11.35
C ASP A 209 -12.10 -21.09 12.32
N GLN A 210 -10.80 -21.37 12.19
CA GLN A 210 -9.75 -20.75 12.98
C GLN A 210 -8.91 -19.83 12.11
N GLY A 211 -8.79 -18.56 12.48
CA GLY A 211 -7.84 -17.63 11.89
C GLY A 211 -6.45 -17.76 12.53
N ILE A 212 -5.41 -17.65 11.70
CA ILE A 212 -4.00 -17.57 12.08
C ILE A 212 -3.54 -16.15 11.79
N PHE A 213 -3.05 -15.45 12.81
CA PHE A 213 -2.69 -14.05 12.70
C PHE A 213 -1.20 -13.83 12.99
N LEU A 214 -0.52 -13.08 12.13
CA LEU A 214 0.85 -12.58 12.33
C LEU A 214 0.78 -11.20 12.99
N LYS A 215 1.54 -11.01 14.07
CA LYS A 215 1.58 -9.75 14.82
C LYS A 215 2.40 -8.72 14.07
N VAL A 216 1.84 -7.53 13.87
CA VAL A 216 2.53 -6.46 13.15
C VAL A 216 2.65 -5.21 14.03
N ALA A 217 3.88 -4.86 14.41
CA ALA A 217 4.12 -3.79 15.35
C ALA A 217 3.66 -2.42 14.81
N GLY A 218 2.68 -1.81 15.48
CA GLY A 218 2.19 -0.48 15.14
C GLY A 218 1.14 -0.44 14.02
N MET A 219 0.66 -1.60 13.56
CA MET A 219 -0.40 -1.74 12.56
C MET A 219 -1.43 -2.78 13.04
N GLU A 220 -2.52 -2.98 12.28
CA GLU A 220 -3.44 -4.09 12.53
C GLU A 220 -2.72 -5.43 12.28
N ASP A 221 -3.01 -6.44 13.09
CA ASP A 221 -2.42 -7.77 12.93
C ASP A 221 -2.92 -8.44 11.64
N GLU A 222 -2.03 -9.17 10.98
CA GLU A 222 -2.25 -9.73 9.65
C GLU A 222 -2.92 -11.11 9.71
N LEU A 223 -3.98 -11.33 8.95
CA LEU A 223 -4.56 -12.67 8.79
C LEU A 223 -3.78 -13.43 7.72
N VAL A 224 -2.98 -14.42 8.10
CA VAL A 224 -2.16 -15.18 7.14
C VAL A 224 -2.83 -16.48 6.67
N GLY A 225 -3.82 -16.97 7.42
CA GLY A 225 -4.52 -18.20 7.07
C GLY A 225 -5.81 -18.43 7.85
N VAL A 226 -6.72 -19.18 7.24
CA VAL A 226 -7.98 -19.65 7.83
C VAL A 226 -8.07 -21.16 7.64
N VAL A 227 -8.11 -21.91 8.74
CA VAL A 227 -8.30 -23.36 8.71
C VAL A 227 -9.79 -23.66 8.89
N LYS A 228 -10.39 -24.32 7.89
CA LYS A 228 -11.83 -24.56 7.82
C LYS A 228 -12.26 -25.69 8.75
N ASN A 229 -13.46 -25.56 9.32
CA ASN A 229 -14.12 -26.59 10.15
C ASN A 229 -13.31 -27.03 11.39
N THR A 230 -12.46 -26.15 11.92
CA THR A 230 -11.78 -26.33 13.20
C THR A 230 -11.63 -24.99 13.92
N ASN A 231 -11.76 -25.00 15.25
CA ASN A 231 -11.50 -23.84 16.13
C ASN A 231 -10.76 -24.26 17.42
N THR A 232 -9.97 -25.33 17.31
CA THR A 232 -9.30 -26.00 18.45
C THR A 232 -7.79 -26.15 18.25
N LEU A 233 -7.25 -25.48 17.22
CA LEU A 233 -5.80 -25.49 16.97
C LEU A 233 -5.06 -24.83 18.14
N ASP A 234 -3.84 -25.30 18.36
CA ASP A 234 -2.89 -24.72 19.32
C ASP A 234 -1.62 -24.38 18.53
N ILE A 235 -1.21 -23.10 18.56
CA ILE A 235 -0.03 -22.60 17.86
C ILE A 235 1.27 -23.28 18.31
N ASN A 236 1.27 -23.88 19.50
CA ASN A 236 2.40 -24.62 20.05
C ASN A 236 2.33 -26.14 19.78
N SER A 237 1.32 -26.60 19.04
CA SER A 237 1.18 -28.01 18.68
C SER A 237 2.17 -28.43 17.59
N SER A 238 2.29 -29.74 17.37
CA SER A 238 3.08 -30.31 16.27
C SER A 238 2.49 -30.04 14.88
N ASN A 239 1.30 -29.47 14.79
CA ASN A 239 0.68 -29.08 13.52
C ASN A 239 1.27 -27.78 12.96
N PHE A 240 2.16 -27.10 13.69
CA PHE A 240 2.83 -25.90 13.22
C PHE A 240 4.34 -26.11 13.12
N ALA A 241 4.90 -25.74 11.98
CA ALA A 241 6.34 -25.68 11.75
C ALA A 241 6.74 -24.23 11.48
N PHE A 242 7.74 -23.74 12.22
CA PHE A 242 8.26 -22.40 12.07
C PHE A 242 9.66 -22.47 11.44
N VAL A 243 9.89 -21.70 10.38
CA VAL A 243 11.11 -21.77 9.54
C VAL A 243 11.81 -20.44 9.36
#